data_AF-A0A6N7YUZ2-F1
#
_entry.id   AF-A0A6N7YUZ2-F1
#
_cell.length_a   1.000
_cell.length_b   1.000
_cell.length_c   1.000
_cell.angle_alpha   90.00
_cell.angle_beta   90.00
_cell.angle_gamma   90.00
#
_symmetry.space_group_name_H-M   'P 1'
#
loop_
_entity.id
_entity.type
_entity.pdbx_description
1 polymer ?
#
loop_
_entity_poly.entity_id
_entity_poly.type
_entity_poly.pdbx_seq_one_letter_code
_entity_poly.pdbx_strand_id
1 'polypeptide(L)'
;MVRTKLIAVLVTLLAVVCLVIGVLSEFALSAFLTRQVDGQLHDTVARSRVTGAALQTAGTTLGTVHAWAGGTSGEILATAPGAQVPVPQPLGAADLAVLREIAPDAPAQTVSLSVGRYRVLAAGAEVFGLPLAQADATVVTAGFVLAGVAAVGVLGAGVAGALLVRRTLRPLDEVAAAAAKVTGLPLDRGEVALSVRVPVTGTATEVAQVGEALNRVLGHISHALEARQSSETRTRRFVADASHELRTPLAAIRGYAELTRLSGDRVPPDIGYAMKQVEAEAARMGTLVDELLLRARTGFPQDRHNNGQGRAEKVSS
;
A
#
# COMPACT_ATOMS: atom_id res chain seq x y z
N MET A 1 0.30 -3.80 -3.83
CA MET A 1 0.60 -4.90 -2.88
C MET A 1 1.24 -4.43 -1.57
N VAL A 2 2.30 -3.60 -1.59
CA VAL A 2 2.98 -3.14 -0.36
C VAL A 2 2.07 -2.28 0.54
N ARG A 3 1.27 -1.37 -0.04
CA ARG A 3 0.32 -0.49 0.69
C ARG A 3 -0.65 -1.28 1.57
N THR A 4 -1.29 -2.30 0.99
CA THR A 4 -2.25 -3.16 1.71
C THR A 4 -1.57 -3.98 2.80
N LYS A 5 -0.34 -4.46 2.57
CA LYS A 5 0.44 -5.18 3.58
C LYS A 5 0.78 -4.32 4.79
N LEU A 6 1.23 -3.08 4.59
CA LEU A 6 1.59 -2.18 5.69
C LEU A 6 0.39 -1.85 6.58
N ILE A 7 -0.76 -1.53 5.97
CA ILE A 7 -2.00 -1.26 6.70
C ILE A 7 -2.48 -2.51 7.42
N ALA A 8 -2.45 -3.67 6.76
CA ALA A 8 -2.83 -4.94 7.38
C ALA A 8 -1.95 -5.25 8.60
N VAL A 9 -0.64 -5.05 8.51
CA VAL A 9 0.29 -5.25 9.65
C VAL A 9 -0.04 -4.30 10.79
N LEU A 10 -0.25 -3.01 10.52
CA LEU A 10 -0.54 -2.02 11.57
C LEU A 10 -1.90 -2.29 12.25
N VAL A 11 -2.93 -2.62 11.46
CA VAL A 11 -4.27 -2.97 11.98
C VAL A 11 -4.23 -4.27 12.76
N THR A 12 -3.47 -5.26 12.30
CA THR A 12 -3.29 -6.54 13.02
C THR A 12 -2.57 -6.31 14.33
N LEU A 13 -1.49 -5.52 14.33
CA LEU A 13 -0.76 -5.19 15.55
C LEU A 13 -1.66 -4.46 16.55
N LEU A 14 -2.44 -3.48 16.09
CA LEU A 14 -3.40 -2.78 16.93
C LEU A 14 -4.46 -3.73 17.50
N ALA A 15 -5.02 -4.62 16.67
CA ALA A 15 -6.00 -5.60 17.12
C ALA A 15 -5.42 -6.55 18.18
N VAL A 16 -4.17 -6.99 18.02
CA VAL A 16 -3.47 -7.81 19.02
C VAL A 16 -3.29 -7.04 20.32
N VAL A 17 -2.86 -5.77 20.26
CA VAL A 17 -2.71 -4.93 21.46
C VAL A 17 -4.05 -4.73 22.16
N CYS A 18 -5.12 -4.42 21.43
CA CYS A 18 -6.46 -4.29 21.99
C CYS A 18 -6.94 -5.59 22.65
N LEU A 19 -6.66 -6.74 22.04
CA LEU A 19 -7.01 -8.05 22.59
C LEU A 19 -6.25 -8.33 23.90
N VAL A 20 -4.93 -8.07 23.91
CA VAL A 20 -4.11 -8.24 25.12
C VAL A 20 -4.59 -7.34 26.26
N ILE A 21 -4.85 -6.06 25.97
CA ILE A 21 -5.36 -5.11 26.97
C ILE A 21 -6.73 -5.57 27.47
N GLY A 22 -7.65 -5.96 26.58
CA GLY A 22 -8.99 -6.44 26.95
C GLY A 22 -8.94 -7.64 27.89
N VAL A 23 -8.16 -8.67 27.55
CA VAL A 23 -7.99 -9.87 28.38
C VAL A 23 -7.38 -9.53 29.74
N LEU A 24 -6.35 -8.68 29.76
CA LEU A 24 -5.73 -8.25 31.02
C LEU A 24 -6.69 -7.44 31.89
N SER A 25 -7.47 -6.53 31.30
CA SER A 25 -8.48 -5.74 32.00
C SER A 25 -9.59 -6.62 32.58
N GLU A 26 -10.09 -7.59 31.82
CA GLU A 26 -11.14 -8.50 32.26
C GLU A 26 -10.65 -9.41 33.41
N PHE A 27 -9.44 -9.95 33.27
CA PHE A 27 -8.80 -10.72 34.35
C PHE A 27 -8.60 -9.88 35.62
N ALA A 28 -8.08 -8.66 35.47
CA ALA A 28 -7.87 -7.75 36.59
C ALA A 28 -9.19 -7.38 37.28
N LEU A 29 -10.25 -7.10 36.51
CA LEU A 29 -11.57 -6.77 37.01
C LEU A 29 -12.19 -7.96 37.76
N SER A 30 -12.14 -9.15 37.18
CA SER A 30 -12.65 -10.37 37.81
C SER A 30 -11.92 -10.69 39.12
N ALA A 31 -10.59 -10.57 39.13
CA ALA A 31 -9.78 -10.75 40.33
C ALA A 31 -10.04 -9.67 41.39
N PHE A 32 -10.32 -8.45 40.98
CA PHE A 32 -10.69 -7.36 41.89
C PHE A 32 -12.06 -7.61 42.52
N LEU A 33 -13.09 -7.92 41.73
CA LEU A 33 -14.44 -8.17 42.20
C LEU A 33 -14.51 -9.40 43.12
N THR A 34 -13.78 -10.48 42.77
CA THR A 34 -13.71 -11.67 43.63
C THR A 34 -13.08 -11.34 44.99
N ARG A 35 -11.98 -10.58 45.01
CA ARG A 35 -11.34 -10.13 46.26
C ARG A 35 -12.24 -9.19 47.08
N GLN A 36 -13.01 -8.35 46.40
CA GLN A 36 -13.98 -7.48 47.05
C GLN A 36 -15.10 -8.30 47.73
N VAL A 37 -15.63 -9.32 47.04
CA VAL A 37 -16.63 -10.24 47.62
C VAL A 37 -16.02 -11.03 48.79
N ASP A 38 -14.77 -11.49 48.68
CA ASP A 38 -14.07 -12.15 49.78
C ASP A 38 -13.97 -11.24 51.02
N GLY A 39 -13.64 -9.96 50.84
CA GLY A 39 -13.65 -8.97 51.92
C GLY A 39 -15.03 -8.79 52.56
N GLN A 40 -16.07 -8.61 51.75
CA GLN A 40 -17.46 -8.47 52.22
C GLN A 40 -17.94 -9.71 52.98
N LEU A 41 -17.46 -10.90 52.60
CA LEU A 41 -17.79 -12.15 53.26
C LEU A 41 -17.17 -12.21 54.67
N HIS A 42 -15.90 -11.83 54.81
CA HIS A 42 -15.24 -11.73 56.11
C HIS A 42 -15.90 -10.70 57.02
N ASP A 43 -16.27 -9.52 56.49
CA ASP A 43 -16.99 -8.49 57.25
C ASP A 43 -18.37 -8.96 57.71
N THR A 44 -19.05 -9.77 56.89
CA THR A 44 -20.35 -10.35 57.25
C THR A 44 -20.21 -11.39 58.35
N VAL A 45 -19.21 -12.27 58.27
CA VAL A 45 -18.86 -13.22 59.33
C VAL A 45 -18.48 -12.50 60.63
N ALA A 46 -17.69 -11.43 60.56
CA ALA A 46 -17.28 -10.68 61.73
C ALA A 46 -18.48 -10.01 62.43
N ARG A 47 -19.42 -9.43 61.65
CA ARG A 47 -20.64 -8.82 62.18
C ARG A 47 -21.62 -9.83 62.77
N SER A 48 -21.80 -10.99 62.13
CA SER A 48 -22.69 -12.04 62.64
C SER A 48 -22.21 -12.58 63.99
N ARG A 49 -20.88 -12.76 64.15
CA ARG A 49 -20.28 -13.17 65.44
C ARG A 49 -20.55 -12.19 66.59
N VAL A 50 -20.63 -10.88 66.31
CA VAL A 50 -20.89 -9.86 67.32
C VAL A 50 -22.37 -9.78 67.69
N THR A 51 -23.26 -9.94 66.72
CA THR A 51 -24.70 -9.72 66.89
C THR A 51 -25.51 -11.00 67.16
N GLY A 52 -24.94 -12.17 66.87
CA GLY A 52 -25.63 -13.46 66.96
C GLY A 52 -26.69 -13.69 65.87
N ALA A 53 -26.85 -12.77 64.92
CA ALA A 53 -27.87 -12.82 63.86
C ALA A 53 -27.23 -12.76 62.46
N ALA A 54 -27.18 -13.91 61.78
CA ALA A 54 -26.46 -14.05 60.51
C ALA A 54 -27.09 -13.30 59.33
N LEU A 55 -28.42 -13.28 59.21
CA LEU A 55 -29.14 -12.70 58.06
C LEU A 55 -29.98 -11.47 58.40
N GLN A 56 -30.08 -11.10 59.68
CA GLN A 56 -30.87 -9.95 60.15
C GLN A 56 -30.00 -8.78 60.60
N THR A 57 -28.71 -8.81 60.25
CA THR A 57 -27.75 -7.75 60.60
C THR A 57 -27.80 -6.59 59.62
N ALA A 58 -27.67 -5.37 60.12
CA ALA A 58 -27.60 -4.19 59.27
C ALA A 58 -26.41 -4.28 58.30
N GLY A 59 -26.70 -4.19 57.00
CA GLY A 59 -25.72 -4.26 55.92
C GLY A 59 -25.42 -5.68 55.40
N THR A 60 -26.29 -6.65 55.66
CA THR A 60 -26.37 -7.89 54.86
C THR A 60 -27.00 -7.60 53.51
N THR A 61 -26.41 -8.12 52.44
CA THR A 61 -26.91 -7.91 51.08
C THR A 61 -27.97 -8.94 50.70
N LEU A 62 -28.87 -8.56 49.80
CA LEU A 62 -29.84 -9.49 49.21
C LEU A 62 -29.10 -10.69 48.57
N GLY A 63 -29.63 -11.88 48.75
CA GLY A 63 -29.04 -13.13 48.30
C GLY A 63 -27.98 -13.70 49.25
N THR A 64 -27.68 -13.06 50.39
CA THR A 64 -26.75 -13.66 51.37
C THR A 64 -27.31 -15.00 51.85
N VAL A 65 -26.49 -16.04 51.81
CA VAL A 65 -26.80 -17.39 52.28
C VAL A 65 -26.13 -17.62 53.63
N HIS A 66 -26.86 -18.25 54.56
CA HIS A 66 -26.34 -18.75 55.82
C HIS A 66 -26.78 -20.19 56.03
N ALA A 67 -25.87 -21.07 56.41
CA ALA A 67 -26.19 -22.46 56.72
C ALA A 67 -25.32 -22.97 57.87
N TRP A 68 -25.78 -23.99 58.57
CA TRP A 68 -24.98 -24.67 59.58
C TRP A 68 -24.17 -25.81 58.95
N ALA A 69 -22.86 -25.81 59.18
CA ALA A 69 -21.97 -26.91 58.82
C ALA A 69 -22.44 -28.18 59.55
N GLY A 70 -22.85 -29.20 58.78
CA GLY A 70 -23.46 -30.43 59.30
C GLY A 70 -24.97 -30.34 59.64
N GLY A 71 -25.54 -29.14 59.71
CA GLY A 71 -26.98 -28.93 60.00
C GLY A 71 -27.88 -29.26 58.81
N THR A 72 -29.16 -29.59 59.06
CA THR A 72 -30.18 -29.83 58.01
C THR A 72 -30.90 -28.56 57.58
N SER A 73 -30.49 -27.40 58.09
CA SER A 73 -31.17 -26.13 57.92
C SER A 73 -30.18 -25.05 57.48
N GLY A 74 -30.62 -24.25 56.52
CA GLY A 74 -29.94 -23.05 56.06
C GLY A 74 -30.95 -22.13 55.40
N GLU A 75 -30.62 -20.85 55.38
CA GLU A 75 -31.50 -19.77 54.95
C GLU A 75 -30.79 -18.87 53.93
N ILE A 76 -31.56 -18.31 53.00
CA ILE A 76 -31.14 -17.31 52.03
C ILE A 76 -31.96 -16.05 52.27
N LEU A 77 -31.29 -14.90 52.31
CA LEU A 77 -31.97 -13.62 52.40
C LEU A 77 -32.56 -13.27 51.02
N ALA A 78 -33.86 -13.44 50.84
CA ALA A 78 -34.54 -13.23 49.58
C ALA A 78 -35.83 -12.40 49.75
N THR A 79 -36.28 -11.76 48.68
CA THR A 79 -37.56 -11.02 48.71
C THR A 79 -38.69 -11.97 48.38
N ALA A 80 -39.52 -12.30 49.38
CA ALA A 80 -40.70 -13.13 49.18
C ALA A 80 -41.76 -12.41 48.32
N PRO A 81 -42.59 -13.13 47.55
CA PRO A 81 -43.72 -12.53 46.84
C PRO A 81 -44.62 -11.76 47.80
N GLY A 82 -44.78 -10.45 47.58
CA GLY A 82 -45.57 -9.55 48.44
C GLY A 82 -44.82 -8.94 49.63
N ALA A 83 -43.56 -9.31 49.89
CA ALA A 83 -42.74 -8.68 50.91
C ALA A 83 -42.04 -7.40 50.39
N GLN A 84 -42.02 -6.35 51.21
CA GLN A 84 -41.31 -5.09 50.91
C GLN A 84 -39.84 -5.11 51.36
N VAL A 85 -39.50 -6.03 52.27
CA VAL A 85 -38.17 -6.17 52.87
C VAL A 85 -37.69 -7.61 52.65
N PRO A 86 -36.40 -7.83 52.36
CA PRO A 86 -35.84 -9.18 52.26
C PRO A 86 -36.03 -9.94 53.58
N VAL A 87 -36.47 -11.20 53.48
CA VAL A 87 -36.68 -12.10 54.62
C VAL A 87 -35.88 -13.39 54.42
N PRO A 88 -35.39 -14.02 55.50
CA PRO A 88 -34.77 -15.33 55.40
C PRO A 88 -35.77 -16.36 54.87
N GLN A 89 -35.36 -17.14 53.87
CA GLN A 89 -36.12 -18.24 53.28
C GLN A 89 -35.30 -19.53 53.34
N PRO A 90 -35.90 -20.70 53.55
CA PRO A 90 -35.16 -21.95 53.65
C PRO A 90 -34.49 -22.34 52.31
N LEU A 91 -33.24 -22.81 52.37
CA LEU A 91 -32.54 -23.39 51.22
C LEU A 91 -33.08 -24.78 50.88
N GLY A 92 -32.97 -25.15 49.60
CA GLY A 92 -33.25 -26.51 49.14
C GLY A 92 -32.23 -27.53 49.64
N ALA A 93 -32.65 -28.79 49.79
CA ALA A 93 -31.79 -29.88 50.28
C ALA A 93 -30.54 -30.11 49.42
N ALA A 94 -30.62 -29.86 48.11
CA ALA A 94 -29.47 -29.97 47.20
C ALA A 94 -28.39 -28.93 47.51
N ASP A 95 -28.79 -27.67 47.76
CA ASP A 95 -27.86 -26.60 48.08
C ASP A 95 -27.22 -26.81 49.46
N LEU A 96 -27.98 -27.32 50.42
CA LEU A 96 -27.46 -27.70 51.74
C LEU A 96 -26.44 -28.84 51.66
N ALA A 97 -26.62 -29.79 50.73
CA ALA A 97 -25.64 -30.85 50.51
C ALA A 97 -24.30 -30.28 50.05
N VAL A 98 -24.31 -29.33 49.10
CA VAL A 98 -23.10 -28.64 48.63
C VAL A 98 -22.44 -27.83 49.75
N LEU A 99 -23.22 -27.09 50.53
CA LEU A 99 -22.67 -26.26 51.62
C LEU A 99 -22.07 -27.09 52.78
N ARG A 100 -22.52 -28.34 52.97
CA ARG A 100 -21.97 -29.26 53.99
C ARG A 100 -20.59 -29.80 53.66
N GLU A 101 -20.22 -29.84 52.38
CA GLU A 101 -18.89 -30.31 51.96
C GLU A 101 -17.80 -29.27 52.18
N ILE A 102 -18.18 -28.04 52.54
CA ILE A 102 -17.26 -26.94 52.80
C ILE A 102 -16.54 -27.21 54.13
N ALA A 103 -15.24 -27.44 54.05
CA ALA A 103 -14.42 -27.64 55.24
C ALA A 103 -14.40 -26.38 56.11
N PRO A 104 -14.51 -26.52 57.45
CA PRO A 104 -14.39 -25.40 58.37
C PRO A 104 -13.01 -24.74 58.23
N ASP A 105 -12.99 -23.41 58.26
CA ASP A 105 -11.79 -22.57 58.14
C ASP A 105 -10.99 -22.73 56.82
N ALA A 106 -11.60 -23.34 55.79
CA ALA A 106 -11.06 -23.30 54.43
C ALA A 106 -11.10 -21.87 53.86
N PRO A 107 -10.17 -21.50 52.95
CA PRO A 107 -10.24 -20.22 52.26
C PRO A 107 -11.57 -20.12 51.49
N ALA A 108 -12.03 -18.88 51.29
CA ALA A 108 -13.25 -18.64 50.53
C ALA A 108 -13.18 -19.37 49.18
N GLN A 109 -14.23 -20.11 48.85
CA GLN A 109 -14.31 -20.92 47.64
C GLN A 109 -15.58 -20.62 46.86
N THR A 110 -15.56 -20.94 45.57
CA THR A 110 -16.70 -20.67 44.69
C THR A 110 -17.49 -21.94 44.49
N VAL A 111 -18.78 -21.90 44.81
CA VAL A 111 -19.71 -23.03 44.66
C VAL A 111 -20.88 -22.63 43.76
N SER A 112 -21.52 -23.62 43.15
CA SER A 112 -22.74 -23.41 42.38
C SER A 112 -23.92 -23.96 43.17
N LEU A 113 -24.87 -23.09 43.49
CA LEU A 113 -26.14 -23.41 44.12
C LEU A 113 -27.26 -23.30 43.07
N SER A 114 -28.46 -23.79 43.38
CA SER A 114 -29.64 -23.74 42.50
C SER A 114 -29.99 -22.31 42.08
N VAL A 115 -29.71 -21.34 42.95
CA VAL A 115 -29.93 -19.91 42.76
C VAL A 115 -28.78 -19.18 42.06
N GLY A 116 -27.68 -19.86 41.72
CA GLY A 116 -26.56 -19.29 40.97
C GLY A 116 -25.18 -19.60 41.55
N ARG A 117 -24.15 -18.87 41.10
CA ARG A 117 -22.79 -18.99 41.64
C ARG A 117 -22.61 -18.13 42.89
N TYR A 118 -22.02 -18.73 43.91
CA TYR A 118 -21.79 -18.11 45.21
C TYR A 118 -20.33 -18.23 45.61
N ARG A 119 -19.86 -17.20 46.31
CA ARG A 119 -18.60 -17.22 47.04
C ARG A 119 -18.89 -17.52 48.49
N VAL A 120 -18.35 -18.62 49.00
CA VAL A 120 -18.69 -19.18 50.31
C VAL A 120 -17.48 -19.31 51.22
N LEU A 121 -17.70 -19.12 52.51
CA LEU A 121 -16.70 -19.20 53.56
C LEU A 121 -17.33 -19.86 54.79
N ALA A 122 -16.65 -20.88 55.31
CA ALA A 122 -17.02 -21.49 56.58
C ALA A 122 -16.27 -20.83 57.73
N ALA A 123 -16.99 -20.53 58.80
CA ALA A 123 -16.49 -19.92 60.03
C ALA A 123 -16.95 -20.76 61.21
N GLY A 124 -16.12 -21.71 61.64
CA GLY A 124 -16.53 -22.73 62.62
C GLY A 124 -17.65 -23.62 62.08
N ALA A 125 -18.79 -23.68 62.79
CA ALA A 125 -19.95 -24.49 62.40
C ALA A 125 -20.95 -23.74 61.50
N GLU A 126 -20.62 -22.55 61.01
CA GLU A 126 -21.50 -21.73 60.17
C GLU A 126 -20.85 -21.50 58.80
N VAL A 127 -21.68 -21.48 57.76
CA VAL A 127 -21.28 -21.26 56.37
C VAL A 127 -22.02 -20.05 55.84
N PHE A 128 -21.26 -19.08 55.32
CA PHE A 128 -21.79 -17.85 54.73
C PHE A 128 -21.54 -17.86 53.23
N GLY A 129 -22.47 -17.32 52.45
CA GLY A 129 -22.35 -17.21 51.00
C GLY A 129 -22.83 -15.87 50.47
N LEU A 130 -22.07 -15.28 49.54
CA LEU A 130 -22.46 -14.08 48.81
C LEU A 130 -22.63 -14.39 47.32
N PRO A 131 -23.66 -13.84 46.66
CA PRO A 131 -23.90 -14.10 45.24
C PRO A 131 -22.84 -13.43 44.36
N LEU A 132 -22.30 -14.17 43.39
CA LEU A 132 -21.39 -13.63 42.37
C LEU A 132 -22.12 -13.04 41.16
N ALA A 133 -23.45 -13.17 41.08
CA ALA A 133 -24.24 -12.75 39.93
C ALA A 133 -24.00 -11.27 39.53
N GLN A 134 -23.89 -10.36 40.49
CA GLN A 134 -23.63 -8.95 40.21
C GLN A 134 -22.19 -8.70 39.73
N ALA A 135 -21.21 -9.42 40.30
CA ALA A 135 -19.83 -9.36 39.85
C ALA A 135 -19.70 -9.91 38.43
N ASP A 136 -20.25 -11.10 38.16
CA ASP A 136 -20.25 -11.76 36.86
C ASP A 136 -20.94 -10.88 35.79
N ALA A 137 -22.10 -10.29 36.12
CA ALA A 137 -22.79 -9.37 35.22
C ALA A 137 -21.95 -8.12 34.90
N THR A 138 -21.20 -7.61 35.89
CA THR A 138 -20.30 -6.48 35.71
C THR A 138 -19.13 -6.84 34.78
N VAL A 139 -18.52 -8.02 34.95
CA VAL A 139 -17.44 -8.51 34.08
C VAL A 139 -17.94 -8.66 32.64
N VAL A 140 -19.10 -9.31 32.44
CA VAL A 140 -19.69 -9.49 31.11
C VAL A 140 -20.02 -8.16 30.44
N THR A 141 -20.60 -7.22 31.18
CA THR A 141 -20.93 -5.88 30.66
C THR A 141 -19.66 -5.12 30.28
N ALA A 142 -18.63 -5.15 31.14
CA ALA A 142 -17.34 -4.55 30.84
C ALA A 142 -16.68 -5.19 29.60
N GLY A 143 -16.77 -6.51 29.46
CA GLY A 143 -16.29 -7.26 28.29
C GLY A 143 -16.96 -6.79 26.99
N PHE A 144 -18.29 -6.62 26.97
CA PHE A 144 -18.99 -6.08 25.80
C PHE A 144 -18.60 -4.63 25.48
N VAL A 145 -18.45 -3.79 26.50
CA VAL A 145 -18.01 -2.40 26.31
C VAL A 145 -16.60 -2.35 25.74
N LEU A 146 -15.65 -3.09 26.33
CA LEU A 146 -14.27 -3.18 25.86
C LEU A 146 -14.18 -3.73 24.43
N ALA A 147 -14.94 -4.79 24.13
CA ALA A 147 -15.01 -5.36 22.78
C ALA A 147 -15.57 -4.37 21.77
N GLY A 148 -16.63 -3.63 22.12
CA GLY A 148 -17.22 -2.59 21.28
C GLY A 148 -16.24 -1.46 21.00
N VAL A 149 -15.57 -0.93 22.03
CA VAL A 149 -14.55 0.12 21.89
C VAL A 149 -13.37 -0.36 21.05
N ALA A 150 -12.88 -1.59 21.28
CA ALA A 150 -11.80 -2.18 20.50
C ALA A 150 -12.20 -2.34 19.02
N ALA A 151 -13.41 -2.84 18.74
CA ALA A 151 -13.91 -2.99 17.38
C ALA A 151 -13.99 -1.64 16.65
N VAL A 152 -14.55 -0.62 17.29
CA VAL A 152 -14.62 0.75 16.72
C VAL A 152 -13.22 1.31 16.50
N GLY A 153 -12.30 1.13 17.45
CA GLY A 153 -10.92 1.59 17.34
C GLY A 153 -10.16 0.94 16.17
N VAL A 154 -10.24 -0.39 16.05
CA VAL A 154 -9.58 -1.16 14.99
C VAL A 154 -10.16 -0.82 13.61
N LEU A 155 -11.49 -0.78 13.48
CA LEU A 155 -12.16 -0.41 12.23
C LEU A 155 -11.84 1.04 11.85
N GLY A 156 -11.92 1.96 12.81
CA GLY A 156 -11.60 3.38 12.61
C GLY A 156 -10.15 3.58 12.15
N ALA A 157 -9.19 2.92 12.80
CA ALA A 157 -7.79 2.97 12.41
C ALA A 157 -7.55 2.37 11.01
N GLY A 158 -8.24 1.27 10.67
CA GLY A 158 -8.16 0.66 9.34
C GLY A 158 -8.68 1.59 8.24
N VAL A 159 -9.85 2.21 8.44
CA VAL A 159 -10.45 3.17 7.50
C VAL A 159 -9.58 4.43 7.39
N ALA A 160 -9.18 5.02 8.52
CA ALA A 160 -8.34 6.22 8.53
C ALA A 160 -6.98 5.97 7.88
N GLY A 161 -6.34 4.84 8.19
CA GLY A 161 -5.09 4.41 7.55
C GLY A 161 -5.23 4.22 6.04
N ALA A 162 -6.31 3.57 5.59
CA ALA A 162 -6.60 3.40 4.17
C ALA A 162 -6.81 4.74 3.44
N LEU A 163 -7.56 5.67 4.04
CA LEU A 163 -7.80 6.99 3.48
C LEU A 163 -6.51 7.83 3.43
N LEU A 164 -5.72 7.82 4.50
CA LEU A 164 -4.46 8.54 4.57
C LEU A 164 -3.47 8.04 3.52
N VAL A 165 -3.25 6.72 3.43
CA VAL A 165 -2.36 6.10 2.45
C VAL A 165 -2.84 6.33 1.01
N ARG A 166 -4.16 6.35 0.77
CA ARG A 166 -4.71 6.72 -0.55
C ARG A 166 -4.38 8.16 -0.90
N ARG A 167 -4.56 9.08 0.06
CA ARG A 167 -4.35 10.51 -0.16
C ARG A 167 -2.87 10.88 -0.34
N THR A 168 -1.97 10.30 0.45
CA THR A 168 -0.54 10.64 0.41
C THR A 168 0.18 10.11 -0.82
N LEU A 169 -0.22 8.95 -1.35
CA LEU A 169 0.45 8.33 -2.48
C LEU A 169 -0.28 8.54 -3.83
N ARG A 170 -1.48 9.12 -3.84
CA ARG A 170 -2.17 9.49 -5.09
C ARG A 170 -1.27 10.28 -6.05
N PRO A 171 -0.47 11.28 -5.62
CA PRO A 171 0.41 12.00 -6.52
C PRO A 171 1.49 11.12 -7.16
N LEU A 172 1.95 10.05 -6.49
CA LEU A 172 2.88 9.08 -7.09
C LEU A 172 2.20 8.25 -8.19
N ASP A 173 0.93 7.88 -7.98
CA ASP A 173 0.16 7.17 -9.01
C ASP A 173 -0.01 8.06 -10.26
N GLU A 174 -0.19 9.38 -10.08
CA GLU A 174 -0.26 10.38 -11.17
C GLU A 174 1.10 10.54 -11.90
N VAL A 175 2.21 10.60 -11.16
CA VAL A 175 3.57 10.65 -11.74
C VAL A 175 3.87 9.37 -12.54
N ALA A 176 3.56 8.19 -11.99
CA ALA A 176 3.77 6.92 -12.66
C ALA A 176 2.94 6.79 -13.94
N ALA A 177 1.68 7.25 -13.92
CA ALA A 177 0.82 7.26 -15.09
C ALA A 177 1.36 8.19 -16.20
N ALA A 178 1.88 9.36 -15.84
CA ALA A 178 2.49 10.27 -16.80
C ALA A 178 3.77 9.68 -17.42
N ALA A 179 4.63 9.05 -16.62
CA ALA A 179 5.82 8.35 -17.12
C ALA A 179 5.46 7.21 -18.08
N ALA A 180 4.46 6.39 -17.74
CA ALA A 180 3.97 5.32 -18.61
C ALA A 180 3.43 5.86 -19.96
N LYS A 181 2.77 7.02 -19.93
CA LYS A 181 2.30 7.69 -21.15
C LYS A 181 3.46 8.15 -22.04
N VAL A 182 4.57 8.61 -21.47
CA VAL A 182 5.78 9.00 -22.23
C VAL A 182 6.45 7.78 -22.87
N THR A 183 6.54 6.64 -22.15
CA THR A 183 7.15 5.42 -22.70
C THR A 183 6.38 4.82 -23.87
N GLY A 184 5.10 5.16 -24.02
CA GLY A 184 4.28 4.73 -25.15
C GLY A 184 4.40 5.61 -26.40
N LEU A 185 5.12 6.72 -26.35
CA LEU A 185 5.25 7.62 -27.50
C LEU A 185 6.35 7.12 -28.46
N PRO A 186 6.05 7.00 -29.77
CA PRO A 186 7.07 6.70 -30.78
C PRO A 186 8.01 7.91 -30.93
N LEU A 187 9.16 7.85 -30.26
CA LEU A 187 10.21 8.88 -30.24
C LEU A 187 11.09 8.87 -31.51
N ASP A 188 10.81 7.97 -32.45
CA ASP A 188 11.59 7.73 -33.67
C ASP A 188 11.20 8.65 -34.84
N ARG A 189 10.05 9.35 -34.76
CA ARG A 189 9.59 10.27 -35.81
C ARG A 189 9.76 11.71 -35.35
N GLY A 190 10.57 12.48 -36.08
CA GLY A 190 11.16 13.76 -35.70
C GLY A 190 10.23 14.96 -35.46
N GLU A 191 8.95 14.76 -35.15
CA GLU A 191 8.05 15.81 -34.68
C GLU A 191 7.27 15.30 -33.47
N VAL A 192 7.96 15.10 -32.34
CA VAL A 192 7.28 14.76 -31.08
C VAL A 192 7.28 15.99 -30.19
N ALA A 193 6.18 16.72 -30.22
CA ALA A 193 5.87 17.64 -29.13
C ALA A 193 5.62 16.78 -27.87
N LEU A 194 6.64 16.66 -27.01
CA LEU A 194 6.51 16.11 -25.66
C LEU A 194 5.68 17.07 -24.81
N SER A 195 4.37 17.11 -25.03
CA SER A 195 3.44 17.94 -24.24
C SER A 195 2.99 17.25 -22.95
N VAL A 196 3.57 16.11 -22.57
CA VAL A 196 3.26 15.42 -21.32
C VAL A 196 4.05 16.07 -20.20
N ARG A 197 3.38 16.87 -19.38
CA ARG A 197 3.92 17.37 -18.10
C ARG A 197 3.23 16.67 -16.95
N VAL A 198 3.99 16.33 -15.93
CA VAL A 198 3.44 15.84 -14.66
C VAL A 198 2.89 17.04 -13.89
N PRO A 199 1.61 17.04 -13.48
CA PRO A 199 1.10 18.07 -12.58
C PRO A 199 1.81 17.95 -11.23
N VAL A 200 2.58 18.98 -10.86
CA VAL A 200 3.26 19.04 -9.56
C VAL A 200 2.34 19.77 -8.58
N THR A 201 1.56 19.02 -7.80
CA THR A 201 0.71 19.60 -6.75
C THR A 201 1.40 19.53 -5.39
N GLY A 202 1.76 20.69 -4.83
CA GLY A 202 2.32 20.86 -3.48
C GLY A 202 3.82 21.11 -3.49
N THR A 203 4.27 22.21 -2.86
CA THR A 203 5.64 22.74 -2.97
C THR A 203 6.66 22.15 -1.97
N ALA A 204 6.29 21.14 -1.18
CA ALA A 204 7.15 20.63 -0.10
C ALA A 204 7.01 19.12 0.19
N THR A 205 6.74 18.29 -0.81
CA THR A 205 6.73 16.82 -0.63
C THR A 205 7.82 16.16 -1.45
N GLU A 206 8.36 15.04 -0.98
CA GLU A 206 9.34 14.20 -1.71
C GLU A 206 8.82 13.85 -3.11
N VAL A 207 7.50 13.64 -3.22
CA VAL A 207 6.82 13.33 -4.49
C VAL A 207 6.86 14.51 -5.46
N ALA A 208 6.70 15.74 -4.97
CA ALA A 208 6.82 16.94 -5.81
C ALA A 208 8.25 17.11 -6.33
N GLN A 209 9.26 16.82 -5.51
CA GLN A 209 10.66 16.87 -5.92
C GLN A 209 10.97 15.85 -7.04
N VAL A 210 10.41 14.64 -6.95
CA VAL A 210 10.51 13.63 -8.02
C VAL A 210 9.77 14.07 -9.27
N GLY A 211 8.56 14.63 -9.14
CA GLY A 211 7.79 15.18 -10.26
C GLY A 211 8.51 16.30 -11.00
N GLU A 212 9.14 17.21 -10.27
CA GLU A 212 10.00 18.26 -10.84
C GLU A 212 11.23 17.69 -11.52
N ALA A 213 11.91 16.70 -10.91
CA ALA A 213 13.06 16.06 -11.51
C ALA A 213 12.70 15.38 -12.83
N LEU A 214 11.56 14.68 -12.89
CA LEU A 214 11.06 14.07 -14.12
C LEU A 214 10.71 15.13 -15.17
N ASN A 215 10.03 16.22 -14.79
CA ASN A 215 9.75 17.32 -15.71
C ASN A 215 11.04 17.97 -16.26
N ARG A 216 12.11 18.09 -15.46
CA ARG A 216 13.43 18.55 -15.93
C ARG A 216 14.03 17.59 -16.96
N VAL A 217 14.00 16.28 -16.70
CA VAL A 217 14.48 15.27 -17.66
C VAL A 217 13.69 15.30 -18.96
N LEU A 218 12.35 15.38 -18.89
CA LEU A 218 11.50 15.51 -20.07
C LEU A 218 11.83 16.78 -20.86
N GLY A 219 12.08 17.91 -20.18
CA GLY A 219 12.54 19.15 -20.80
C GLY A 219 13.88 19.02 -21.53
N HIS A 220 14.87 18.35 -20.92
CA HIS A 220 16.16 18.09 -21.57
C HIS A 220 16.02 17.20 -22.81
N ILE A 221 15.17 16.17 -22.77
CA ILE A 221 14.91 15.29 -23.93
C ILE A 221 14.27 16.09 -25.07
N SER A 222 13.24 16.90 -24.79
CA SER A 222 12.60 17.75 -25.79
C SER A 222 13.60 18.69 -26.46
N HIS A 223 14.42 19.40 -25.66
CA HIS A 223 15.45 20.30 -26.19
C HIS A 223 16.51 19.56 -27.01
N ALA A 224 16.94 18.37 -26.59
CA ALA A 224 17.90 17.58 -27.35
C ALA A 224 17.34 17.11 -28.70
N LEU A 225 16.07 16.71 -28.74
CA LEU A 225 15.39 16.32 -29.98
C LEU A 225 15.20 17.51 -30.92
N GLU A 226 14.76 18.66 -30.41
CA GLU A 226 14.65 19.91 -31.20
C GLU A 226 16.01 20.34 -31.76
N ALA A 227 17.05 20.31 -30.93
CA ALA A 227 18.41 20.64 -31.36
C ALA A 227 18.89 19.69 -32.47
N ARG A 228 18.66 18.38 -32.32
CA ARG A 228 18.97 17.38 -33.34
C ARG A 228 18.23 17.62 -34.65
N GLN A 229 16.91 17.85 -34.60
CA GLN A 229 16.09 18.13 -35.78
C GLN A 229 16.55 19.41 -36.48
N SER A 230 16.90 20.45 -35.73
CA SER A 230 17.44 21.70 -36.27
C SER A 230 18.78 21.48 -36.98
N SER A 231 19.64 20.63 -36.41
CA SER A 231 20.93 20.25 -36.99
C SER A 231 20.75 19.45 -38.27
N GLU A 232 19.90 18.42 -38.25
CA GLU A 232 19.58 17.62 -39.44
C GLU A 232 18.99 18.48 -40.57
N THR A 233 18.10 19.41 -40.24
CA THR A 233 17.52 20.35 -41.21
C THR A 233 18.58 21.27 -41.81
N ARG A 234 19.52 21.76 -40.98
CA ARG A 234 20.62 22.63 -41.43
C ARG A 234 21.60 21.87 -42.34
N THR A 235 21.93 20.62 -42.00
CA THR A 235 22.75 19.74 -42.84
C THR A 235 22.07 19.46 -44.18
N ARG A 236 20.77 19.15 -44.20
CA ARG A 236 20.02 18.93 -45.45
C ARG A 236 20.01 20.16 -46.35
N ARG A 237 19.80 21.35 -45.78
CA ARG A 237 19.89 22.62 -46.54
C ARG A 237 21.29 22.86 -47.08
N PHE A 238 22.31 22.72 -46.25
CA PHE A 238 23.70 22.90 -46.68
C PHE A 238 24.08 21.98 -47.86
N VAL A 239 23.70 20.70 -47.79
CA VAL A 239 23.98 19.74 -48.89
C VAL A 239 23.21 20.12 -50.15
N ALA A 240 21.95 20.55 -50.02
CA ALA A 240 21.15 21.02 -51.15
C ALA A 240 21.79 22.25 -51.82
N ASP A 241 22.14 23.27 -51.03
CA ASP A 241 22.73 24.52 -51.50
C ASP A 241 24.10 24.26 -52.15
N ALA A 242 24.98 23.51 -51.47
CA ALA A 242 26.30 23.17 -52.00
C ALA A 242 26.22 22.40 -53.33
N SER A 243 25.23 21.50 -53.47
CA SER A 243 25.05 20.74 -54.70
C SER A 243 24.54 21.60 -55.85
N HIS A 244 23.67 22.57 -55.56
CA HIS A 244 23.24 23.55 -56.56
C HIS A 244 24.40 24.44 -57.03
N GLU A 245 25.21 24.94 -56.10
CA GLU A 245 26.38 25.76 -56.40
C GLU A 245 27.47 25.00 -57.15
N LEU A 246 27.60 23.68 -56.96
CA LEU A 246 28.57 22.84 -57.69
C LEU A 246 28.07 22.41 -59.09
N ARG A 247 26.77 22.19 -59.27
CA ARG A 247 26.21 21.74 -60.56
C ARG A 247 26.41 22.78 -61.66
N THR A 248 26.25 24.06 -61.33
CA THR A 248 26.39 25.19 -62.27
C THR A 248 27.80 25.30 -62.89
N PRO A 249 28.90 25.37 -62.12
CA PRO A 249 30.25 25.40 -62.67
C PRO A 249 30.62 24.10 -63.37
N LEU A 250 30.17 22.93 -62.89
CA LEU A 250 30.40 21.65 -63.58
C LEU A 250 29.72 21.61 -64.95
N ALA A 251 28.50 22.13 -65.08
CA ALA A 251 27.80 22.26 -66.36
C ALA A 251 28.52 23.22 -67.30
N ALA A 252 29.07 24.34 -66.78
CA ALA A 252 29.85 25.28 -67.56
C ALA A 252 31.16 24.67 -68.07
N ILE A 253 31.93 23.97 -67.22
CA ILE A 253 33.17 23.27 -67.60
C ILE A 253 32.88 22.25 -68.70
N ARG A 254 31.82 21.46 -68.54
CA ARG A 254 31.37 20.49 -69.53
C ARG A 254 31.01 21.17 -70.86
N GLY A 255 30.23 22.24 -70.82
CA GLY A 255 29.82 23.00 -72.01
C GLY A 255 30.99 23.63 -72.76
N TYR A 256 31.97 24.21 -72.05
CA TYR A 256 33.18 24.76 -72.67
C TYR A 256 34.04 23.67 -73.32
N ALA A 257 34.21 22.51 -72.67
CA ALA A 257 34.94 21.37 -73.22
C ALA A 257 34.25 20.82 -74.49
N GLU A 258 32.93 20.72 -74.46
CA GLU A 258 32.12 20.25 -75.59
C GLU A 258 32.16 21.22 -76.79
N LEU A 259 32.00 22.53 -76.55
CA LEU A 259 32.11 23.57 -77.58
C LEU A 259 33.50 23.61 -78.22
N THR A 260 34.55 23.46 -77.42
CA THR A 260 35.93 23.44 -77.90
C THR A 260 36.17 22.23 -78.81
N ARG A 261 35.59 21.06 -78.47
CA ARG A 261 35.68 19.86 -79.31
C ARG A 261 34.88 19.95 -80.60
N LEU A 262 33.69 20.57 -80.58
CA LEU A 262 32.84 20.76 -81.76
C LEU A 262 33.46 21.71 -82.80
N SER A 263 34.43 22.53 -82.40
CA SER A 263 35.12 23.49 -83.28
C SER A 263 36.15 22.85 -84.24
N GLY A 264 36.26 21.51 -84.24
CA GLY A 264 36.73 20.68 -85.37
C GLY A 264 38.11 20.98 -85.96
N ASP A 265 38.17 21.86 -86.95
CA ASP A 265 39.32 22.03 -87.85
C ASP A 265 40.45 22.93 -87.31
N ARG A 266 40.29 23.51 -86.11
CA ARG A 266 41.26 24.48 -85.52
C ARG A 266 41.94 24.01 -84.25
N VAL A 267 41.63 22.81 -83.76
CA VAL A 267 42.12 22.32 -82.46
C VAL A 267 43.11 21.16 -82.67
N PRO A 268 44.36 21.28 -82.22
CA PRO A 268 45.32 20.18 -82.25
C PRO A 268 44.76 18.90 -81.59
N PRO A 269 45.06 17.70 -82.13
CA PRO A 269 44.51 16.42 -81.65
C PRO A 269 44.77 16.16 -80.15
N ASP A 270 45.90 16.60 -79.61
CA ASP A 270 46.24 16.48 -78.19
C ASP A 270 45.31 17.31 -77.28
N ILE A 271 44.88 18.49 -77.75
CA ILE A 271 43.93 19.36 -77.03
C ILE A 271 42.52 18.76 -77.08
N GLY A 272 42.13 18.17 -78.22
CA GLY A 272 40.86 17.45 -78.34
C GLY A 272 40.76 16.26 -77.38
N TYR A 273 41.85 15.50 -77.21
CA TYR A 273 41.93 14.41 -76.24
C TYR A 273 41.83 14.93 -74.79
N ALA A 274 42.55 16.01 -74.45
CA ALA A 274 42.47 16.63 -73.13
C ALA A 274 41.05 17.13 -72.79
N MET A 275 40.37 17.79 -73.73
CA MET A 275 38.99 18.27 -73.54
C MET A 275 37.99 17.13 -73.35
N LYS A 276 38.16 16.00 -74.06
CA LYS A 276 37.35 14.79 -73.85
C LYS A 276 37.50 14.24 -72.43
N GLN A 277 38.70 14.29 -71.87
CA GLN A 277 38.94 13.87 -70.49
C GLN A 277 38.33 14.84 -69.47
N VAL A 278 38.43 16.15 -69.70
CA VAL A 278 37.79 17.17 -68.86
C VAL A 278 36.27 17.02 -68.85
N GLU A 279 35.65 16.76 -70.01
CA GLU A 279 34.21 16.51 -70.10
C GLU A 279 33.80 15.25 -69.32
N ALA A 280 34.54 14.15 -69.48
CA ALA A 280 34.28 12.90 -68.78
C ALA A 280 34.41 13.06 -67.25
N GLU A 281 35.35 13.87 -66.79
CA GLU A 281 35.54 14.14 -65.36
C GLU A 281 34.45 15.05 -64.80
N ALA A 282 34.05 16.10 -65.52
CA ALA A 282 32.93 16.96 -65.11
C ALA A 282 31.60 16.18 -65.03
N ALA A 283 31.38 15.23 -65.95
CA ALA A 283 30.21 14.34 -65.92
C ALA A 283 30.24 13.36 -64.74
N ARG A 284 31.41 12.80 -64.41
CA ARG A 284 31.58 11.94 -63.21
C ARG A 284 31.30 12.72 -61.92
N MET A 285 31.87 13.92 -61.77
CA MET A 285 31.64 14.77 -60.61
C MET A 285 30.17 15.17 -60.46
N GLY A 286 29.47 15.46 -61.56
CA GLY A 286 28.03 15.71 -61.54
C GLY A 286 27.22 14.52 -61.01
N THR A 287 27.57 13.31 -61.42
CA THR A 287 26.93 12.07 -60.93
C THR A 287 27.16 11.86 -59.44
N LEU A 288 28.39 12.09 -58.95
CA LEU A 288 28.73 12.00 -57.52
C LEU A 288 27.94 13.00 -56.65
N VAL A 289 27.75 14.23 -57.14
CA VAL A 289 26.95 15.25 -56.45
C VAL A 289 25.48 14.82 -56.37
N ASP A 290 24.92 14.27 -57.44
CA ASP A 290 23.54 13.76 -57.45
C ASP A 290 23.35 12.57 -56.49
N GLU A 291 24.35 11.69 -56.37
CA GLU A 291 24.32 10.57 -55.42
C GLU A 291 24.39 11.04 -53.95
N LEU A 292 25.19 12.07 -53.66
CA LEU A 292 25.26 12.66 -52.32
C LEU A 292 23.92 13.31 -51.91
N LEU A 293 23.25 13.99 -52.84
CA LEU A 293 21.91 14.56 -52.63
C LEU A 293 20.85 13.50 -52.35
N LEU A 294 20.88 12.41 -53.14
CA LEU A 294 19.95 11.31 -52.97
C LEU A 294 20.10 10.72 -51.56
N ARG A 295 21.33 10.50 -51.11
CA ARG A 295 21.64 9.98 -49.77
C ARG A 295 21.17 10.92 -48.66
N ALA A 296 21.37 12.23 -48.82
CA ALA A 296 20.93 13.23 -47.84
C ALA A 296 19.40 13.32 -47.73
N ARG A 297 18.66 13.00 -48.81
CA ARG A 297 17.19 13.03 -48.85
C ARG A 297 16.54 11.76 -48.32
N THR A 298 17.09 10.58 -48.63
CA THR A 298 16.47 9.29 -48.27
C THR A 298 16.98 8.72 -46.95
N GLY A 299 18.17 9.11 -46.49
CA GLY A 299 18.75 8.61 -45.25
C GLY A 299 19.28 7.17 -45.31
N PHE A 300 19.22 6.50 -46.47
CA PHE A 300 19.68 5.12 -46.64
C PHE A 300 20.92 5.03 -47.56
N PRO A 301 21.95 4.24 -47.22
CA PRO A 301 23.00 3.87 -48.16
C PRO A 301 22.40 2.97 -49.26
N GLN A 302 22.62 3.31 -50.53
CA GLN A 302 22.34 2.39 -51.64
C GLN A 302 23.65 1.68 -52.02
N ASP A 303 23.79 0.42 -51.62
CA ASP A 303 24.86 -0.45 -52.12
C ASP A 303 24.54 -0.87 -53.57
N ARG A 304 25.25 -0.31 -54.55
CA ARG A 304 25.22 -0.82 -55.92
C ARG A 304 26.34 -1.85 -56.12
N HIS A 305 26.07 -3.12 -55.81
CA HIS A 305 26.87 -4.23 -56.33
C HIS A 305 26.37 -4.64 -57.73
N ASN A 306 27.14 -4.19 -58.72
CA ASN A 306 27.43 -4.75 -60.05
C ASN A 306 26.65 -6.01 -60.48
N ASN A 307 25.83 -5.89 -61.54
CA ASN A 307 25.39 -7.02 -62.35
C ASN A 307 25.86 -6.82 -63.79
N GLY A 308 26.88 -7.59 -64.20
CA GLY A 308 27.28 -7.71 -65.59
C GLY A 308 28.67 -8.31 -65.77
N GLN A 309 28.78 -9.65 -65.75
CA GLN A 309 29.66 -10.44 -66.64
C GLN A 309 29.67 -11.93 -66.25
N GLY A 310 28.85 -12.72 -66.94
CA GLY A 310 28.92 -14.18 -66.94
C GLY A 310 28.89 -14.67 -68.38
N ARG A 311 29.98 -14.42 -69.13
CA ARG A 311 30.15 -14.93 -70.51
C ARG A 311 31.63 -15.18 -70.79
N ALA A 312 32.09 -16.38 -70.45
CA ALA A 312 33.06 -17.19 -71.21
C ALA A 312 33.58 -18.35 -70.35
N GLU A 313 33.08 -19.57 -70.58
CA GLU A 313 33.94 -20.75 -70.72
C GLU A 313 33.11 -21.92 -71.29
N LYS A 314 33.26 -22.15 -72.60
CA LYS A 314 32.79 -23.38 -73.26
C LYS A 314 33.59 -23.63 -74.54
N VAL A 315 34.84 -24.06 -74.39
CA VAL A 315 35.74 -24.70 -75.40
C VAL A 315 36.88 -25.30 -74.55
N SER A 316 37.32 -26.56 -74.60
CA SER A 316 37.09 -27.74 -75.44
C SER A 316 37.70 -28.96 -74.71
N SER A 317 37.24 -30.15 -75.13
CA SER A 317 37.95 -31.45 -75.13
C SER A 317 38.18 -32.19 -73.82
#